data_AF-A0A940Q0A3-F1
#
_entry.id   AF-A0A940Q0A3-F1
#
_cell.length_a   1.000
_cell.length_b   1.000
_cell.length_c   1.000
_cell.angle_alpha   90.00
_cell.angle_beta   90.00
_cell.angle_gamma   90.00
#
_symmetry.space_group_name_H-M   'P 1'
#
loop_
_entity.id
_entity.type
_entity.pdbx_description
1 polymer ?
#
loop_
_entity_poly.entity_id
_entity_poly.type
_entity_poly.pdbx_seq_one_letter_code
_entity_poly.pdbx_strand_id
1 'polypeptide(L)'
;GSAVWIVLSVYYYYWIGRELEQEWGSHNLTLYFLLGAILLIGVGMFAGYTDVSYLYFSMFLVYAHLNPRHVFRLFMIIPIEARWLALIDIVFMLAEFFDALRLYPFAPELALSSMLSIVVAFLVFGIFFGKDYFGRIANKFRHRDFYREMRRNRIKVSRNERKDDE
;
A
#
# COMPACT_ATOMS: atom_id res chain seq x y z
N GLY A 1 -5.18 25.42 18.92
CA GLY A 1 -4.77 24.17 19.59
C GLY A 1 -3.80 24.49 20.69
N SER A 2 -3.88 23.84 21.85
CA SER A 2 -2.90 24.05 22.92
C SER A 2 -1.50 23.68 22.41
N ALA A 3 -0.46 24.42 22.81
CA ALA A 3 0.93 24.13 22.40
C ALA A 3 1.34 22.68 22.74
N VAL A 4 0.79 22.15 23.83
CA VAL A 4 0.93 20.75 24.25
C VAL A 4 0.44 19.77 23.19
N TRP A 5 -0.72 20.03 22.57
CA TRP A 5 -1.26 19.16 21.52
C TRP A 5 -0.38 19.14 20.27
N ILE A 6 0.15 20.31 19.88
CA ILE A 6 1.04 20.42 18.72
C ILE A 6 2.32 19.62 18.95
N VAL A 7 2.97 19.80 20.11
CA VAL A 7 4.20 19.08 20.45
C VAL A 7 3.97 17.57 20.49
N LEU A 8 2.85 17.13 21.08
CA LEU A 8 2.51 15.71 21.19
C LEU A 8 2.25 15.10 19.81
N SER A 9 1.51 15.78 18.93
CA SER A 9 1.28 15.35 17.54
C SER A 9 2.58 15.25 16.76
N VAL A 10 3.45 16.26 16.84
CA VAL A 10 4.75 16.25 16.15
C VAL A 10 5.63 15.09 16.64
N TYR A 11 5.70 14.88 17.96
CA TYR A 11 6.44 13.75 18.52
C TYR A 11 5.91 12.40 18.04
N TYR A 12 4.59 12.24 17.99
CA TYR A 12 3.94 11.02 17.50
C TYR A 12 4.25 10.74 16.03
N TYR A 13 4.12 11.74 15.15
CA TYR A 13 4.46 11.61 13.73
C TYR A 13 5.95 11.34 13.51
N TYR A 14 6.82 12.00 14.28
CA TYR A 14 8.26 11.75 14.23
C TYR A 14 8.62 10.31 14.64
N TRP A 15 7.99 9.79 15.70
CA TRP A 15 8.20 8.42 16.13
C TRP A 15 7.78 7.40 15.06
N ILE A 16 6.57 7.53 14.50
CA ILE A 16 6.11 6.66 13.40
C ILE A 16 7.05 6.74 12.19
N GLY A 17 7.46 7.95 11.81
CA GLY A 17 8.37 8.15 10.70
C GLY A 17 9.70 7.44 10.91
N ARG A 18 10.27 7.52 12.13
CA ARG A 18 11.52 6.86 12.48
C ARG A 18 11.39 5.33 12.48
N GLU A 19 10.33 4.77 13.05
CA GLU A 19 10.08 3.32 13.05
C GLU A 19 9.98 2.80 11.61
N LEU A 20 9.25 3.52 10.75
CA LEU A 20 9.15 3.17 9.34
C LEU A 20 10.48 3.32 8.60
N GLU A 21 11.27 4.35 8.91
CA GLU A 21 12.58 4.56 8.31
C GLU A 21 13.54 3.40 8.61
N GLN A 22 13.46 2.82 9.81
CA GLN A 22 14.25 1.66 10.22
C GLN A 22 13.81 0.38 9.49
N GLU A 23 12.50 0.17 9.34
CA GLU A 23 11.93 -1.02 8.72
C GLU A 23 12.04 -1.01 7.18
N TRP A 24 11.86 0.16 6.56
CA TRP A 24 11.81 0.29 5.10
C TRP A 24 13.10 0.85 4.48
N GLY A 25 13.88 1.58 5.27
CA GLY A 25 15.09 2.28 4.84
C GLY A 25 14.86 3.76 4.50
N SER A 26 15.76 4.59 5.00
CA SER A 26 15.78 6.06 4.81
C SER A 26 15.66 6.52 3.37
N HIS A 27 16.37 5.84 2.46
CA HIS A 27 16.36 6.18 1.04
C HIS A 27 14.98 5.94 0.40
N ASN A 28 14.34 4.82 0.72
CA ASN A 28 13.02 4.46 0.18
C ASN A 28 11.95 5.43 0.69
N LEU A 29 11.99 5.74 1.99
CA LEU A 29 11.07 6.70 2.61
C LEU A 29 11.20 8.10 1.99
N THR A 30 12.44 8.54 1.76
CA THR A 30 12.71 9.85 1.13
C THR A 30 12.18 9.90 -0.30
N LEU A 31 12.47 8.88 -1.13
CA LEU A 31 11.97 8.81 -2.50
C LEU A 31 10.44 8.74 -2.55
N TYR A 32 9.83 8.02 -1.61
CA TYR A 32 8.39 7.92 -1.48
C TYR A 32 7.73 9.28 -1.23
N PHE A 33 8.23 10.03 -0.24
CA PHE A 33 7.72 11.38 0.04
C PHE A 33 8.02 12.37 -1.07
N LEU A 34 9.19 12.30 -1.72
CA LEU A 34 9.52 13.15 -2.86
C LEU A 34 8.58 12.90 -4.03
N LEU A 35 8.35 11.63 -4.39
CA LEU A 35 7.43 11.25 -5.46
C LEU A 35 5.99 11.68 -5.13
N GLY A 36 5.55 11.39 -3.91
CA GLY A 36 4.23 11.79 -3.43
C GLY A 36 4.04 13.31 -3.45
N ALA A 37 5.03 14.07 -2.99
CA ALA A 37 5.00 15.53 -3.01
C ALA A 37 4.91 16.07 -4.45
N ILE A 38 5.71 15.57 -5.39
CA ILE A 38 5.66 15.98 -6.80
C ILE A 38 4.26 15.73 -7.40
N LEU A 39 3.68 14.56 -7.14
CA LEU A 39 2.34 14.23 -7.62
C LEU A 39 1.27 15.11 -6.97
N LEU A 40 1.34 15.33 -5.65
CA LEU A 40 0.40 16.21 -4.93
C LEU A 40 0.50 17.67 -5.35
N ILE A 41 1.70 18.16 -5.68
CA ILE A 41 1.90 19.49 -6.28
C ILE A 41 1.17 19.55 -7.62
N GLY A 42 1.30 18.51 -8.45
CA GLY A 42 0.52 18.38 -9.69
C GLY A 42 -0.98 18.47 -9.42
N VAL A 43 -1.50 17.71 -8.45
CA VAL A 43 -2.92 17.78 -8.04
C VAL A 43 -3.31 19.19 -7.63
N GLY A 44 -2.51 19.86 -6.78
CA GLY A 44 -2.77 21.23 -6.34
C GLY A 44 -2.78 22.24 -7.50
N MET A 45 -1.97 22.04 -8.54
CA MET A 45 -1.99 22.88 -9.73
C MET A 45 -3.27 22.69 -10.56
N PHE A 46 -3.83 21.49 -10.59
CA PHE A 46 -5.06 21.20 -11.34
C PHE A 46 -6.35 21.52 -10.56
N ALA A 47 -6.38 21.23 -9.26
CA ALA A 47 -7.56 21.35 -8.41
C ALA A 47 -7.54 22.56 -7.46
N GLY A 48 -6.45 23.35 -7.45
CA GLY A 48 -6.27 24.54 -6.61
C GLY A 48 -5.88 24.24 -5.16
N TYR A 49 -6.20 23.05 -4.66
CA TYR A 49 -5.88 22.59 -3.31
C TYR A 49 -5.41 21.13 -3.35
N THR A 50 -4.66 20.71 -2.33
CA THR A 50 -4.19 19.34 -2.16
C THR A 50 -4.16 18.97 -0.69
N ASP A 51 -4.50 17.73 -0.38
CA ASP A 51 -4.43 17.21 0.98
C ASP A 51 -3.30 16.18 1.10
N VAL A 52 -2.36 16.47 1.99
CA VAL A 52 -1.18 15.62 2.28
C VAL A 52 -1.56 14.45 3.21
N SER A 53 -2.71 14.52 3.89
CA SER A 53 -3.17 13.49 4.83
C SER A 53 -3.28 12.12 4.16
N TYR A 54 -3.74 12.08 2.91
CA TYR A 54 -3.78 10.86 2.11
C TYR A 54 -2.41 10.22 1.86
N LEU A 55 -1.36 11.03 1.74
CA LEU A 55 0.00 10.52 1.60
C LEU A 55 0.49 9.87 2.91
N TYR A 56 0.07 10.39 4.06
CA TYR A 56 0.35 9.77 5.36
C TYR A 56 -0.43 8.46 5.55
N PHE A 57 -1.69 8.38 5.14
CA PHE A 57 -2.44 7.11 5.13
C PHE A 57 -1.75 6.07 4.24
N SER A 58 -1.29 6.48 3.06
CA SER A 58 -0.56 5.57 2.18
C SER A 58 0.81 5.16 2.72
N MET A 59 1.51 6.07 3.42
CA MET A 59 2.73 5.73 4.16
C MET A 59 2.44 4.63 5.21
N PHE A 60 1.32 4.73 5.91
CA PHE A 60 0.90 3.70 6.85
C PHE A 60 0.60 2.36 6.16
N LEU A 61 0.00 2.37 4.96
CA LEU A 61 -0.16 1.16 4.15
C LEU A 61 1.18 0.49 3.82
N VAL A 62 2.21 1.29 3.50
CA VAL A 62 3.57 0.78 3.30
C VAL A 62 4.08 0.09 4.56
N TYR A 63 3.98 0.76 5.71
CA TYR A 63 4.39 0.18 6.99
C TYR A 63 3.71 -1.16 7.25
N ALA A 64 2.39 -1.22 7.10
CA ALA A 64 1.61 -2.42 7.34
C ALA A 64 1.90 -3.54 6.35
N HIS A 65 2.33 -3.20 5.12
CA HIS A 65 2.78 -4.19 4.15
C HIS A 65 4.10 -4.85 4.57
N LEU A 66 5.04 -4.07 5.08
CA LEU A 66 6.33 -4.58 5.58
C LEU A 66 6.15 -5.38 6.86
N ASN A 67 5.33 -4.87 7.78
CA ASN A 67 5.17 -5.41 9.12
C ASN A 67 3.70 -5.71 9.49
N PRO A 68 3.02 -6.62 8.78
CA PRO A 68 1.58 -6.87 8.96
C PRO A 68 1.21 -7.43 10.33
N ARG A 69 2.16 -8.08 11.01
CA ARG A 69 1.99 -8.66 12.35
C ARG A 69 2.45 -7.74 13.48
N HIS A 70 3.00 -6.57 13.17
CA HIS A 70 3.41 -5.63 14.21
C HIS A 70 2.17 -5.11 14.95
N VAL A 71 2.23 -5.12 16.28
CA VAL A 71 1.09 -4.76 17.14
C VAL A 71 1.29 -3.35 17.66
N PHE A 72 0.42 -2.45 17.22
CA PHE A 72 0.31 -1.11 17.80
C PHE A 72 -0.59 -1.16 19.03
N ARG A 73 -0.15 -0.56 20.12
CA ARG A 73 -0.96 -0.43 21.35
C ARG A 73 -1.68 0.92 21.34
N LEU A 74 -2.88 0.94 20.77
CA LEU A 74 -3.72 2.13 20.80
C LEU A 74 -4.18 2.41 22.24
N PHE A 75 -4.04 3.66 22.68
CA PHE A 75 -4.38 4.12 24.02
C PHE A 75 -3.71 3.31 25.16
N MET A 76 -2.56 2.68 24.89
CA MET A 76 -1.86 1.77 25.81
C MET A 76 -2.67 0.52 26.23
N ILE A 77 -3.87 0.31 25.67
CA ILE A 77 -4.81 -0.74 26.11
C ILE A 77 -5.13 -1.73 25.00
N ILE A 78 -5.38 -1.26 23.77
CA ILE A 78 -5.89 -2.11 22.69
C ILE A 78 -4.75 -2.48 21.74
N PRO A 79 -4.26 -3.74 21.76
CA PRO A 79 -3.31 -4.22 20.76
C PRO A 79 -4.04 -4.44 19.43
N ILE A 80 -3.70 -3.68 18.40
CA ILE A 80 -4.19 -3.88 17.03
C ILE A 80 -3.00 -4.15 16.11
N GLU A 81 -3.09 -5.21 15.32
CA GLU A 81 -2.06 -5.52 14.32
C GLU A 81 -2.15 -4.51 13.16
N ALA A 82 -0.99 -4.14 12.60
CA ALA A 82 -0.87 -3.17 11.52
C ALA A 82 -1.74 -3.51 10.31
N ARG A 83 -1.90 -4.80 9.98
CA ARG A 83 -2.77 -5.25 8.87
C ARG A 83 -4.23 -4.84 9.01
N TRP A 84 -4.76 -4.78 10.24
CA TRP A 84 -6.15 -4.38 10.48
C TRP A 84 -6.32 -2.88 10.37
N LEU A 85 -5.35 -2.13 10.91
CA LEU A 85 -5.31 -0.68 10.76
C LEU A 85 -5.21 -0.27 9.30
N ALA A 86 -4.38 -0.96 8.51
CA ALA A 86 -4.26 -0.65 7.08
C ALA A 86 -5.56 -0.97 6.32
N LEU A 87 -6.28 -2.03 6.71
CA LEU A 87 -7.59 -2.30 6.14
C LEU A 87 -8.58 -1.17 6.46
N ILE A 88 -8.57 -0.66 7.70
CA ILE A 88 -9.39 0.49 8.10
C ILE A 88 -9.02 1.72 7.25
N ASP A 89 -7.73 2.01 7.08
CA ASP A 89 -7.27 3.16 6.28
C ASP A 89 -7.71 3.04 4.82
N ILE A 90 -7.62 1.85 4.21
CA ILE A 90 -8.11 1.62 2.84
C ILE A 90 -9.62 1.88 2.76
N VAL A 91 -10.39 1.31 3.69
CA VAL A 91 -11.85 1.47 3.72
C VAL A 91 -12.22 2.94 3.92
N PHE A 92 -11.50 3.64 4.79
CA PHE A 92 -11.69 5.06 5.06
C PHE A 92 -11.42 5.90 3.81
N MET A 93 -10.27 5.73 3.15
CA MET A 93 -9.96 6.44 1.91
C MET A 93 -10.98 6.14 0.80
N LEU A 94 -11.45 4.91 0.68
CA LEU A 94 -12.49 4.56 -0.30
C LEU A 94 -13.83 5.22 0.04
N ALA A 95 -14.22 5.27 1.31
CA ALA A 95 -15.43 5.96 1.74
C ALA A 95 -15.37 7.45 1.40
N GLU A 96 -14.25 8.11 1.72
CA GLU A 96 -14.04 9.52 1.36
C GLU A 96 -14.02 9.75 -0.15
N PHE A 97 -13.49 8.81 -0.93
CA PHE A 97 -13.56 8.89 -2.39
C PHE A 97 -15.01 8.89 -2.89
N PHE A 98 -15.88 8.04 -2.32
CA PHE A 98 -17.29 8.02 -2.69
C PHE A 98 -18.05 9.25 -2.21
N ASP A 99 -17.71 9.79 -1.04
CA ASP A 99 -18.30 11.03 -0.54
C ASP A 99 -17.86 12.23 -1.38
N ALA A 100 -16.60 12.30 -1.80
CA ALA A 100 -16.11 13.29 -2.75
C ALA A 100 -16.84 13.15 -4.11
N LEU A 101 -17.07 11.93 -4.60
CA LEU A 101 -17.83 11.70 -5.83
C LEU A 101 -19.28 12.21 -5.72
N ARG A 102 -19.93 12.03 -4.56
CA ARG A 102 -21.28 12.56 -4.30
C ARG A 102 -21.30 14.08 -4.19
N LEU A 103 -20.22 14.67 -3.67
CA LEU A 103 -20.06 16.11 -3.51
C LEU A 103 -19.70 16.81 -4.84
N TYR A 104 -19.16 16.08 -5.81
CA TYR A 104 -18.70 16.61 -7.09
C TYR A 104 -19.68 17.57 -7.81
N PRO A 105 -21.01 17.31 -7.86
CA PRO A 105 -21.96 18.23 -8.50
C PRO A 105 -22.10 19.57 -7.77
N PHE A 106 -21.80 19.63 -6.47
CA PHE A 106 -21.97 20.80 -5.62
C PHE A 106 -20.66 21.57 -5.40
N ALA A 107 -19.54 20.86 -5.29
CA ALA A 107 -18.22 21.44 -5.09
C ALA A 107 -17.15 20.66 -5.88
N PRO A 108 -17.04 20.89 -7.20
CA PRO A 108 -16.18 20.10 -8.07
C PRO A 108 -14.69 20.24 -7.73
N GLU A 109 -14.23 21.42 -7.33
CA GLU A 109 -12.81 21.66 -6.99
C GLU A 109 -12.38 20.87 -5.76
N LEU A 110 -13.17 20.95 -4.67
CA LEU A 110 -12.93 20.22 -3.44
C LEU A 110 -12.98 18.70 -3.69
N ALA A 111 -14.03 18.23 -4.37
CA ALA A 111 -14.18 16.82 -4.71
C ALA A 111 -13.01 16.29 -5.54
N LEU A 112 -12.61 17.01 -6.60
CA LEU A 112 -11.49 16.61 -7.45
C LEU A 112 -10.18 16.57 -6.67
N SER A 113 -9.93 17.53 -5.78
CA SER A 113 -8.72 17.54 -4.97
C SER A 113 -8.61 16.30 -4.09
N SER A 114 -9.65 15.97 -3.32
CA SER A 114 -9.68 14.77 -2.47
C SER A 114 -9.56 13.49 -3.30
N MET A 115 -10.32 13.37 -4.39
CA MET A 115 -10.27 12.19 -5.26
C MET A 115 -8.89 11.98 -5.86
N LEU A 116 -8.26 13.04 -6.37
CA LEU A 116 -6.93 12.96 -6.96
C LEU A 116 -5.86 12.69 -5.91
N SER A 117 -5.92 13.31 -4.73
CA SER A 117 -4.97 13.03 -3.64
C SER A 117 -5.08 11.58 -3.14
N ILE A 118 -6.29 11.02 -3.05
CA ILE A 118 -6.50 9.60 -2.75
C ILE A 118 -5.92 8.70 -3.85
N VAL A 119 -6.12 9.07 -5.12
CA VAL A 119 -5.54 8.33 -6.26
C VAL A 119 -4.01 8.37 -6.20
N VAL A 120 -3.42 9.53 -5.92
CA VAL A 120 -1.97 9.68 -5.73
C VAL A 120 -1.48 8.79 -4.59
N ALA A 121 -2.19 8.78 -3.45
CA ALA A 121 -1.86 7.94 -2.31
C ALA A 121 -1.73 6.46 -2.72
N PHE A 122 -2.74 5.90 -3.40
CA PHE A 122 -2.68 4.51 -3.89
C PHE A 122 -1.65 4.30 -5.00
N LEU A 123 -1.44 5.30 -5.86
CA LEU A 123 -0.47 5.23 -6.96
C LEU A 123 0.95 5.13 -6.42
N VAL A 124 1.34 5.98 -5.47
CA VAL A 124 2.69 5.96 -4.87
C VAL A 124 2.94 4.62 -4.17
N PHE A 125 1.97 4.11 -3.40
CA PHE A 125 2.03 2.76 -2.82
C PHE A 125 2.21 1.69 -3.90
N GLY A 126 1.43 1.76 -4.99
CA GLY A 126 1.49 0.84 -6.12
C GLY A 126 2.81 0.88 -6.89
N ILE A 127 3.49 2.02 -6.98
CA ILE A 127 4.80 2.12 -7.65
C ILE A 127 5.85 1.30 -6.90
N PHE A 128 5.87 1.40 -5.57
CA PHE A 128 6.87 0.70 -4.75
C PHE A 128 6.55 -0.78 -4.58
N PHE A 129 5.29 -1.15 -4.36
CA PHE A 129 4.91 -2.53 -4.02
C PHE A 129 4.18 -3.29 -5.14
N GLY A 130 3.78 -2.61 -6.22
CA GLY A 130 3.09 -3.24 -7.36
C GLY A 130 3.98 -4.19 -8.16
N LYS A 131 5.26 -3.85 -8.35
CA LYS A 131 6.22 -4.74 -9.05
C LYS A 131 6.44 -6.06 -8.31
N ASP A 132 6.48 -6.04 -6.98
CA ASP A 132 6.61 -7.23 -6.15
C ASP A 132 5.33 -8.09 -6.15
N TYR A 133 4.16 -7.47 -6.23
CA TYR A 133 2.87 -8.18 -6.34
C TYR A 133 2.71 -8.91 -7.68
N PHE A 134 2.96 -8.22 -8.80
CA PHE A 134 2.85 -8.83 -10.13
C PHE A 134 3.95 -9.87 -10.39
N GLY A 135 5.16 -9.64 -9.89
CA GLY A 135 6.25 -10.62 -9.97
C GLY A 135 5.95 -11.93 -9.23
N ARG A 136 5.39 -11.86 -8.02
CA ARG A 136 5.03 -13.05 -7.23
C ARG A 136 3.82 -13.81 -7.82
N ILE A 137 2.82 -13.11 -8.36
CA ILE A 137 1.67 -13.74 -9.02
C ILE A 137 2.10 -14.41 -10.33
N ALA A 138 2.88 -13.72 -11.18
CA ALA A 138 3.39 -14.29 -12.43
C ALA A 138 4.27 -15.53 -12.20
N ASN A 139 5.14 -15.51 -11.18
CA ASN A 139 5.94 -16.69 -10.83
C ASN A 139 5.12 -17.86 -10.26
N LYS A 140 4.02 -17.58 -9.54
CA LYS A 140 3.12 -18.62 -9.01
C LYS A 140 2.38 -19.35 -10.14
N PHE A 141 2.11 -18.69 -11.27
CA PHE A 141 1.59 -19.34 -12.48
C PHE A 141 2.66 -20.16 -13.20
N ARG A 142 3.88 -19.62 -13.38
CA ARG A 142 5.00 -20.33 -14.05
C ARG A 142 5.41 -21.64 -13.36
N HIS A 143 5.32 -21.73 -12.04
CA HIS A 143 5.62 -22.98 -11.32
C HIS A 143 4.54 -24.06 -11.50
N ARG A 144 3.26 -23.72 -11.69
CA ARG A 144 2.20 -24.73 -11.90
C ARG A 144 2.37 -25.47 -13.23
N ASP A 145 2.87 -24.79 -14.25
CA ASP A 145 3.09 -25.39 -15.56
C ASP A 145 4.32 -26.31 -15.55
N PHE A 146 5.38 -25.93 -14.84
CA PHE A 146 6.58 -26.75 -14.67
C PHE A 146 6.30 -28.09 -13.93
N TYR A 147 5.50 -28.07 -12.85
CA TYR A 147 5.12 -29.31 -12.15
C TYR A 147 4.14 -30.18 -12.96
N ARG A 148 3.27 -29.58 -13.80
CA ARG A 148 2.38 -30.33 -14.70
C ARG A 148 3.15 -31.05 -15.80
N GLU A 149 4.19 -30.42 -16.33
CA GLU A 149 5.04 -30.99 -17.37
C GLU A 149 5.91 -32.13 -16.85
N MET A 150 6.50 -31.98 -15.66
CA MET A 150 7.24 -33.07 -15.01
C MET A 150 6.36 -34.29 -14.71
N ARG A 151 5.10 -34.09 -14.27
CA ARG A 151 4.17 -35.19 -14.01
C ARG A 151 3.80 -35.93 -15.31
N ARG A 152 3.65 -35.19 -16.42
CA ARG A 152 3.36 -35.76 -17.75
C ARG A 152 4.53 -36.58 -18.29
N ASN A 153 5.76 -36.07 -18.15
CA ASN A 153 6.96 -36.79 -18.60
C ASN A 153 7.23 -38.03 -17.75
N ARG A 154 7.05 -37.97 -16.43
CA ARG A 154 7.19 -39.16 -15.56
C ARG A 154 6.22 -40.28 -15.94
N ILE A 155 4.97 -39.94 -16.27
CA ILE A 155 3.96 -40.92 -16.70
C ILE A 155 4.34 -41.54 -18.06
N LYS A 156 4.85 -40.74 -19.01
CA LYS A 156 5.33 -41.25 -20.31
C LYS A 156 6.52 -42.20 -20.17
N VAL A 157 7.51 -41.84 -19.34
CA VAL A 157 8.70 -42.69 -19.09
C VAL A 157 8.29 -44.03 -18.47
N SER A 158 7.46 -44.01 -17.42
CA SER A 158 6.99 -45.25 -16.75
C SER A 158 6.11 -46.17 -17.61
N ARG A 159 5.56 -45.64 -18.71
CA ARG A 159 4.77 -46.39 -19.69
C ARG A 159 5.64 -46.97 -20.80
N ASN A 160 6.79 -46.34 -21.08
CA ASN A 160 7.74 -46.83 -22.05
C ASN A 160 8.59 -47.97 -21.47
N GLU A 161 9.06 -47.82 -20.22
CA GLU A 161 9.79 -48.89 -19.51
C GLU A 161 8.99 -50.21 -19.45
N ARG A 162 7.69 -50.13 -19.17
CA ARG A 162 6.81 -51.33 -19.16
C ARG A 162 6.59 -52.00 -20.52
N LYS A 163 6.89 -51.33 -21.62
CA LYS A 163 6.78 -51.90 -22.96
C LYS A 163 8.07 -52.55 -23.45
N ASP A 164 9.20 -52.18 -22.87
CA ASP A 164 10.50 -52.75 -23.20
C ASP A 164 10.76 -54.07 -22.44
N ASP A 165 9.95 -54.35 -21.41
CA ASP A 165 9.98 -55.56 -20.57
C ASP A 165 9.05 -56.70 -21.06
N GLU A 166 8.22 -56.47 -22.10
CA GLU A 166 7.33 -57.45 -22.76
C GLU A 166 7.92 -57.99 -24.06
#